data_AF-A0A969HJL2-F1
#
_entry.id   AF-A0A969HJL2-F1
#
_cell.length_a   1.000
_cell.length_b   1.000
_cell.length_c   1.000
_cell.angle_alpha   90.00
_cell.angle_beta   90.00
_cell.angle_gamma   90.00
#
_symmetry.space_group_name_H-M   'P 1'
#
loop_
_entity.id
_entity.type
_entity.pdbx_description
1 polymer ?
#
loop_
_entity_poly.entity_id
_entity_poly.type
_entity_poly.pdbx_seq_one_letter_code
_entity_poly.pdbx_strand_id
1 'polypeptide(L)'
;MSKRITCGLCKHKCAGKTGKNAYYACPGRRGDEVSKCAAPYFPADKIDAIVWKWVRGFFEDEEFLREAIADYQRRQADMVKPLLDERDSIDRSIAEKEQDLADNQKALKLLGENPPQRTLAKILSDLELIEAQLDGLEKLQQEMDKRIEIATTQARNIQAALDWFRQLKADLGEALDLADVTFTDRRFLIERLNVEAILYVENGQKMVETRCYLGEQTFLLSDSSLAIVGGLISS
;
A
#
# COMPACT_ATOMS: atom_id res chain seq x y z
N MET A 1 -10.30 -4.06 14.87
CA MET A 1 -9.22 -4.64 14.02
C MET A 1 -9.66 -5.82 13.13
N SER A 2 -10.89 -6.35 13.20
CA SER A 2 -11.26 -7.65 12.57
C SER A 2 -10.93 -7.84 11.09
N LYS A 3 -10.99 -6.82 10.22
CA LYS A 3 -10.63 -6.97 8.79
C LYS A 3 -9.14 -6.81 8.48
N ARG A 4 -8.34 -6.46 9.48
CA ARG A 4 -6.92 -6.07 9.37
C ARG A 4 -5.98 -7.07 10.01
N ILE A 5 -6.52 -8.21 10.46
CA ILE A 5 -5.76 -9.28 11.11
C ILE A 5 -5.66 -10.47 10.17
N THR A 6 -4.44 -10.98 9.99
CA THR A 6 -4.13 -12.10 9.11
C THR A 6 -3.56 -13.26 9.91
N CYS A 7 -3.92 -14.49 9.56
CA CYS A 7 -3.32 -15.69 10.15
C CYS A 7 -1.93 -15.93 9.54
N GLY A 8 -0.88 -15.99 10.37
CA GLY A 8 0.49 -16.24 9.89
C GLY A 8 0.70 -17.65 9.31
N LEU A 9 -0.12 -18.63 9.71
CA LEU A 9 -0.05 -20.03 9.23
C LEU A 9 -0.67 -20.24 7.85
N CYS A 10 -1.88 -19.73 7.60
CA CYS A 10 -2.63 -19.99 6.37
C CYS A 10 -2.95 -18.74 5.54
N LYS A 11 -2.50 -17.57 6.00
CA LYS A 11 -2.64 -16.25 5.35
C LYS A 11 -4.07 -15.74 5.15
N HIS A 12 -5.10 -16.45 5.61
CA HIS A 12 -6.49 -15.96 5.63
C HIS A 12 -6.68 -14.83 6.65
N LYS A 13 -7.61 -13.91 6.36
CA LYS A 13 -8.04 -12.87 7.32
C LYS A 13 -8.80 -13.52 8.49
N CYS A 14 -8.38 -13.18 9.71
CA CYS A 14 -9.03 -13.66 10.93
C CYS A 14 -10.36 -12.94 11.15
N ALA A 15 -11.34 -13.61 11.72
CA ALA A 15 -12.60 -12.99 12.13
C ALA A 15 -12.59 -12.71 13.64
N GLY A 16 -13.10 -11.53 14.03
CA GLY A 16 -13.40 -11.24 15.42
C GLY A 16 -14.66 -11.98 15.85
N LYS A 17 -14.61 -12.65 17.00
CA LYS A 17 -15.77 -13.30 17.63
C LYS A 17 -16.07 -12.60 18.94
N THR A 18 -17.30 -12.14 19.08
CA THR A 18 -17.83 -11.54 20.30
C THR A 18 -18.72 -12.56 21.01
N GLY A 19 -18.42 -12.81 22.29
CA GLY A 19 -19.16 -13.70 23.20
C GLY A 19 -18.90 -13.25 24.64
N LYS A 20 -18.82 -14.16 25.62
CA LYS A 20 -18.41 -13.80 27.00
C LYS A 20 -17.01 -13.16 27.04
N ASN A 21 -16.11 -13.62 26.17
CA ASN A 21 -14.79 -13.05 25.92
C ASN A 21 -14.62 -12.84 24.40
N ALA A 22 -13.96 -11.76 24.00
CA ALA A 22 -13.71 -11.45 22.59
C ALA A 22 -12.38 -12.08 22.10
N TYR A 23 -12.41 -12.75 20.95
CA TYR A 23 -11.22 -13.38 20.37
C TYR A 23 -11.14 -13.19 18.85
N TYR A 24 -9.92 -13.16 18.32
CA TYR A 24 -9.65 -13.34 16.90
C TYR A 24 -9.43 -14.82 16.58
N ALA A 25 -10.05 -15.29 15.50
CA ALA A 25 -10.02 -16.67 15.07
C ALA A 25 -9.81 -16.79 13.56
N CYS A 26 -8.95 -17.73 13.15
CA CYS A 26 -8.82 -18.09 11.73
C CYS A 26 -10.09 -18.83 11.23
N PRO A 27 -10.68 -18.45 10.09
CA PRO A 27 -11.83 -19.14 9.52
C PRO A 27 -11.52 -20.58 9.10
N GLY A 28 -10.31 -20.83 8.58
CA GLY A 28 -9.85 -22.18 8.18
C GLY A 28 -9.81 -23.20 9.31
N ARG A 29 -9.97 -22.78 10.58
CA ARG A 29 -10.06 -23.69 11.71
C ARG A 29 -11.39 -24.48 11.75
N ARG A 30 -12.49 -23.91 11.24
CA ARG A 30 -13.78 -24.62 11.19
C ARG A 30 -13.83 -25.65 10.06
N GLY A 31 -13.07 -25.41 8.98
CA GLY A 31 -12.93 -26.36 7.88
C GLY A 31 -14.13 -26.46 6.93
N ASP A 32 -15.09 -25.54 7.05
CA ASP A 32 -16.35 -25.63 6.31
C ASP A 32 -16.22 -25.12 4.86
N GLU A 33 -15.34 -24.15 4.59
CA GLU A 33 -15.21 -23.49 3.26
C GLU A 33 -13.75 -23.15 2.86
N VAL A 34 -12.78 -23.43 3.73
CA VAL A 34 -11.37 -23.01 3.57
C VAL A 34 -10.44 -24.12 4.07
N SER A 35 -9.21 -24.21 3.55
CA SER A 35 -8.20 -25.19 3.98
C SER A 35 -8.05 -25.25 5.50
N LYS A 36 -7.98 -26.47 6.05
CA LYS A 36 -7.92 -26.71 7.51
C LYS A 36 -6.70 -26.01 8.11
N CYS A 37 -6.91 -25.14 9.09
CA CYS A 37 -5.87 -24.37 9.75
C CYS A 37 -5.83 -24.67 11.26
N ALA A 38 -4.64 -24.97 11.77
CA ALA A 38 -4.40 -25.31 13.18
C ALA A 38 -4.16 -24.08 14.09
N ALA A 39 -4.38 -22.86 13.59
CA ALA A 39 -4.13 -21.64 14.36
C ALA A 39 -4.99 -21.58 15.64
N PRO A 40 -4.41 -21.20 16.80
CA PRO A 40 -5.17 -21.07 18.05
C PRO A 40 -6.11 -19.85 18.03
N TYR A 41 -6.92 -19.72 19.08
CA TYR A 41 -7.65 -18.47 19.35
C TYR A 41 -6.70 -17.45 19.97
N PHE A 42 -6.85 -16.19 19.59
CA PHE A 42 -6.08 -15.09 20.14
C PHE A 42 -6.98 -14.09 20.86
N PRO A 43 -6.66 -13.68 22.10
CA PRO A 43 -7.45 -12.73 22.88
C PRO A 43 -7.50 -11.36 22.20
N ALA A 44 -8.71 -10.87 21.91
CA ALA A 44 -8.88 -9.63 21.14
C ALA A 44 -8.50 -8.39 21.95
N ASP A 45 -8.81 -8.38 23.25
CA ASP A 45 -8.43 -7.34 24.21
C ASP A 45 -6.91 -7.15 24.28
N LYS A 46 -6.14 -8.24 24.40
CA LYS A 46 -4.68 -8.17 24.43
C LYS A 46 -4.10 -7.69 23.10
N ILE A 47 -4.60 -8.20 21.98
CA ILE A 47 -4.12 -7.79 20.65
C ILE A 47 -4.41 -6.31 20.40
N ASP A 48 -5.65 -5.88 20.62
CA ASP A 48 -6.06 -4.51 20.36
C ASP A 48 -5.29 -3.54 21.27
N ALA A 49 -5.03 -3.91 22.53
CA ALA A 49 -4.19 -3.12 23.45
C ALA A 49 -2.73 -3.03 23.00
N ILE A 50 -2.14 -4.12 22.49
CA ILE A 50 -0.76 -4.15 21.98
C ILE A 50 -0.63 -3.27 20.74
N VAL A 51 -1.51 -3.49 19.77
CA VAL A 51 -1.54 -2.71 18.53
C VAL A 51 -1.71 -1.24 18.86
N TRP A 52 -2.64 -0.90 19.76
CA TRP A 52 -2.85 0.48 20.17
C TRP A 52 -1.65 1.07 20.90
N LYS A 53 -1.00 0.32 21.79
CA LYS A 53 0.22 0.78 22.47
C LYS A 53 1.34 1.08 21.46
N TRP A 54 1.52 0.22 20.46
CA TRP A 54 2.50 0.47 19.41
C TRP A 54 2.16 1.69 18.57
N VAL A 55 0.89 1.82 18.16
CA VAL A 55 0.42 3.00 17.41
C VAL A 55 0.64 4.28 18.22
N ARG A 56 0.37 4.27 19.53
CA ARG A 56 0.68 5.40 20.43
C ARG A 56 2.17 5.72 20.51
N GLY A 57 3.05 4.72 20.39
CA GLY A 57 4.50 4.93 20.39
C GLY A 57 4.97 5.87 19.28
N PHE A 58 4.33 5.85 18.10
CA PHE A 58 4.58 6.83 17.02
C PHE A 58 4.21 8.26 17.39
N PHE A 59 3.55 8.50 18.52
CA PHE A 59 2.94 9.79 18.83
C PHE A 59 3.38 10.36 20.17
N GLU A 60 3.82 9.49 21.08
CA GLU A 60 4.46 9.84 22.36
C GLU A 60 5.93 10.23 22.15
N ASP A 61 6.61 9.63 21.15
CA ASP A 61 8.01 9.90 20.81
C ASP A 61 8.10 10.60 19.44
N GLU A 62 8.38 11.90 19.46
CA GLU A 62 8.48 12.73 18.27
C GLU A 62 9.68 12.36 17.39
N GLU A 63 10.78 11.89 17.99
CA GLU A 63 11.97 11.47 17.26
C GLU A 63 11.67 10.17 16.50
N PHE A 64 11.04 9.20 17.18
CA PHE A 64 10.60 7.95 16.56
C PHE A 64 9.61 8.20 15.42
N LEU A 65 8.69 9.15 15.58
CA LEU A 65 7.78 9.55 14.51
C LEU A 65 8.53 10.14 13.31
N ARG A 66 9.48 11.06 13.57
CA ARG A 66 10.22 11.73 12.51
C ARG A 66 11.03 10.73 11.69
N GLU A 67 11.69 9.80 12.34
CA GLU A 67 12.43 8.73 11.68
C GLU A 67 11.51 7.83 10.85
N ALA A 68 10.38 7.41 11.42
CA ALA A 68 9.42 6.55 10.73
C ALA A 68 8.78 7.25 9.50
N ILE A 69 8.52 8.56 9.59
CA ILE A 69 8.05 9.37 8.46
C ILE A 69 9.13 9.50 7.40
N ALA A 70 10.37 9.82 7.79
CA ALA A 70 11.46 9.97 6.84
C ALA A 70 11.73 8.66 6.09
N ASP A 71 11.67 7.54 6.80
CA ASP A 71 11.81 6.22 6.21
C ASP A 71 10.66 5.87 5.27
N TYR A 72 9.43 6.16 5.68
CA TYR A 72 8.25 6.02 4.82
C TYR A 72 8.37 6.84 3.53
N GLN A 73 8.78 8.12 3.63
CA GLN A 73 8.95 9.00 2.47
C GLN A 73 10.02 8.47 1.52
N ARG A 74 11.14 7.95 2.03
CA ARG A 74 12.16 7.29 1.21
C ARG A 74 11.59 6.08 0.48
N ARG A 75 10.93 5.17 1.20
CA ARG A 75 10.31 3.98 0.59
C ARG A 75 9.26 4.35 -0.46
N GLN A 76 8.47 5.40 -0.24
CA GLN A 76 7.53 5.88 -1.25
C GLN A 76 8.23 6.43 -2.48
N ALA A 77 9.28 7.23 -2.31
CA ALA A 77 10.06 7.75 -3.43
C ALA A 77 10.68 6.61 -4.25
N ASP A 78 11.23 5.60 -3.58
CA ASP A 78 11.83 4.42 -4.22
C ASP A 78 10.79 3.56 -4.96
N MET A 79 9.55 3.51 -4.47
CA MET A 79 8.45 2.77 -5.13
C MET A 79 7.84 3.53 -6.31
N VAL A 80 7.76 4.87 -6.25
CA VAL A 80 7.17 5.70 -7.29
C VAL A 80 8.16 5.97 -8.42
N LYS A 81 9.45 6.12 -8.11
CA LYS A 81 10.51 6.38 -9.09
C LYS A 81 10.50 5.43 -10.29
N PRO A 82 10.49 4.09 -10.14
CA PRO A 82 10.50 3.19 -11.29
C PRO A 82 9.25 3.34 -12.16
N LEU A 83 8.10 3.71 -11.58
CA LEU A 83 6.88 3.97 -12.35
C LEU A 83 7.00 5.24 -13.18
N LEU A 84 7.63 6.28 -12.62
CA LEU A 84 7.93 7.51 -13.36
C LEU A 84 8.92 7.25 -14.49
N ASP A 85 9.99 6.47 -14.22
CA ASP A 85 10.99 6.11 -15.23
C ASP A 85 10.37 5.29 -16.39
N GLU A 86 9.47 4.36 -16.07
CA GLU A 86 8.70 3.57 -17.05
C GLU A 86 7.77 4.47 -17.87
N ARG A 87 7.03 5.37 -17.22
CA ARG A 87 6.15 6.35 -17.87
C ARG A 87 6.91 7.27 -18.81
N ASP A 88 8.08 7.76 -18.39
CA ASP A 88 8.95 8.58 -19.23
C ASP A 88 9.49 7.80 -20.44
N SER A 89 9.70 6.50 -20.31
CA SER A 89 10.07 5.65 -21.46
C SER A 89 8.93 5.52 -22.46
N ILE A 90 7.70 5.36 -21.99
CA ILE A 90 6.50 5.29 -22.84
C ILE A 90 6.31 6.62 -23.58
N ASP A 91 6.42 7.75 -22.87
CA ASP A 91 6.33 9.08 -23.46
C ASP A 91 7.35 9.29 -24.59
N ARG A 92 8.60 8.83 -24.40
CA ARG A 92 9.63 8.88 -25.46
C ARG A 92 9.24 8.04 -26.68
N SER A 93 8.71 6.84 -26.47
CA SER A 93 8.25 5.98 -27.57
C SER A 93 7.04 6.56 -28.31
N ILE A 94 6.12 7.21 -27.60
CA ILE A 94 5.00 7.94 -28.22
C ILE A 94 5.55 9.08 -29.09
N ALA A 95 6.42 9.93 -28.54
CA ALA A 95 7.00 11.06 -29.28
C ALA A 95 7.76 10.61 -30.54
N GLU A 96 8.50 9.49 -30.46
CA GLU A 96 9.18 8.90 -31.62
C GLU A 96 8.17 8.45 -32.69
N LYS A 97 7.07 7.80 -32.30
CA LYS A 97 6.03 7.34 -33.22
C LYS A 97 5.20 8.48 -33.82
N GLU A 98 4.93 9.53 -33.06
CA GLU A 98 4.30 10.74 -33.56
C GLU A 98 5.18 11.44 -34.62
N GLN A 99 6.50 11.43 -34.41
CA GLN A 99 7.45 11.94 -35.40
C GLN A 99 7.44 11.08 -36.67
N ASP A 100 7.48 9.74 -36.55
CA ASP A 100 7.36 8.82 -37.69
C ASP A 100 6.05 9.05 -38.46
N LEU A 101 4.93 9.27 -37.76
CA LEU A 101 3.63 9.57 -38.34
C LEU A 101 3.67 10.88 -39.14
N ALA A 102 4.22 11.94 -38.54
CA ALA A 102 4.34 13.25 -39.19
C ALA A 102 5.20 13.18 -40.46
N ASP A 103 6.29 12.42 -40.43
CA ASP A 103 7.18 12.23 -41.58
C ASP A 103 6.49 11.44 -42.71
N ASN A 104 5.73 10.39 -42.39
CA ASN A 104 4.94 9.64 -43.38
C ASN A 104 3.82 10.50 -44.00
N GLN A 105 3.12 11.29 -43.19
CA GLN A 105 2.11 12.23 -43.67
C GLN A 105 2.71 13.30 -44.60
N LYS A 106 3.92 13.76 -44.30
CA LYS A 106 4.66 14.69 -45.16
C LYS A 106 5.09 14.02 -46.48
N ALA A 107 5.59 12.79 -46.42
CA ALA A 107 5.94 12.02 -47.60
C ALA A 107 4.74 11.80 -48.54
N LEU A 108 3.57 11.52 -47.96
CA LEU A 108 2.32 11.37 -48.71
C LEU A 108 1.93 12.66 -49.45
N LYS A 109 2.11 13.84 -48.83
CA LYS A 109 1.85 15.14 -49.46
C LYS A 109 2.82 15.45 -50.62
N LEU A 110 4.06 14.98 -50.54
CA LEU A 110 5.09 15.21 -51.56
C LEU A 110 4.94 14.32 -52.80
N LEU A 111 4.16 13.24 -52.71
CA LEU A 111 4.00 12.25 -53.77
C LEU A 111 3.19 12.74 -55.00
N GLY A 112 2.48 13.87 -54.88
CA GLY A 112 1.70 14.47 -55.99
C GLY A 112 0.46 13.65 -56.38
N GLU A 113 -0.16 13.99 -57.52
CA GLU A 113 -1.47 13.44 -57.94
C GLU A 113 -1.43 12.00 -58.49
N ASN A 114 -0.24 11.45 -58.79
CA ASN A 114 -0.13 10.13 -59.42
C ASN A 114 1.09 9.32 -58.94
N PRO A 115 1.17 8.96 -57.65
CA PRO A 115 2.29 8.23 -57.11
C PRO A 115 2.38 6.79 -57.61
N PRO A 116 3.59 6.20 -57.64
CA PRO A 116 3.75 4.78 -57.87
C PRO A 116 2.93 3.98 -56.86
N GLN A 117 2.06 3.08 -57.35
CA GLN A 117 1.11 2.33 -56.53
C GLN A 117 1.77 1.54 -55.38
N ARG A 118 2.98 1.02 -55.62
CA ARG A 118 3.78 0.32 -54.58
C ARG A 118 4.22 1.26 -53.46
N THR A 119 4.63 2.48 -53.78
CA THR A 119 5.06 3.47 -52.79
C THR A 119 3.89 3.95 -51.95
N LEU A 120 2.75 4.21 -52.59
CA LEU A 120 1.52 4.59 -51.90
C LEU A 120 1.04 3.48 -50.94
N ALA A 121 0.98 2.23 -51.41
CA ALA A 121 0.55 1.10 -50.58
C ALA A 121 1.45 0.89 -49.36
N LYS A 122 2.78 1.10 -49.52
CA LYS A 122 3.72 1.00 -48.41
C LYS A 122 3.46 2.08 -47.35
N ILE A 123 3.36 3.35 -47.75
CA ILE A 123 3.15 4.46 -46.81
C ILE A 123 1.81 4.29 -46.06
N LEU A 124 0.75 3.86 -46.75
CA LEU A 124 -0.54 3.61 -46.10
C LEU A 124 -0.45 2.48 -45.06
N SER A 125 0.23 1.38 -45.39
CA SER A 125 0.47 0.29 -44.45
C SER A 125 1.34 0.71 -43.26
N ASP A 126 2.35 1.54 -43.49
CA ASP A 126 3.23 2.05 -42.44
C ASP A 126 2.44 2.99 -41.49
N LEU A 127 1.55 3.84 -42.04
CA LEU A 127 0.65 4.71 -41.27
C LEU A 127 -0.30 3.89 -40.38
N GLU A 128 -0.98 2.88 -40.93
CA GLU A 128 -1.89 2.01 -40.17
C GLU A 128 -1.15 1.32 -39.01
N LEU A 129 0.07 0.86 -39.26
CA LEU A 129 0.90 0.23 -38.23
C LEU A 129 1.29 1.22 -37.13
N ILE A 130 1.72 2.44 -37.50
CA ILE A 130 2.13 3.48 -36.54
C ILE A 130 0.93 3.91 -35.68
N GLU A 131 -0.25 4.12 -36.28
CA GLU A 131 -1.47 4.47 -35.56
C GLU A 131 -1.87 3.38 -34.56
N ALA A 132 -1.84 2.10 -34.97
CA ALA A 132 -2.13 0.99 -34.06
C ALA A 132 -1.12 0.88 -32.90
N GLN A 133 0.15 1.21 -33.15
CA GLN A 133 1.19 1.25 -32.12
C GLN A 133 0.97 2.41 -31.13
N LEU A 134 0.62 3.60 -31.64
CA LEU A 134 0.29 4.77 -30.83
C LEU A 134 -0.91 4.47 -29.91
N ASP A 135 -1.99 3.91 -30.45
CA ASP A 135 -3.16 3.49 -29.65
C ASP A 135 -2.79 2.54 -28.51
N GLY A 136 -1.85 1.63 -28.76
CA GLY A 136 -1.34 0.69 -27.76
C GLY A 136 -0.52 1.38 -26.67
N LEU A 137 0.37 2.29 -27.06
CA LEU A 137 1.21 3.06 -26.15
C LEU A 137 0.40 4.04 -25.29
N GLU A 138 -0.60 4.72 -25.86
CA GLU A 138 -1.49 5.62 -25.13
C GLU A 138 -2.30 4.87 -24.06
N LYS A 139 -2.80 3.66 -24.37
CA LYS A 139 -3.46 2.82 -23.36
C LYS A 139 -2.52 2.43 -22.23
N LEU A 140 -1.27 2.11 -22.55
CA LEU A 140 -0.25 1.79 -21.56
C LEU A 140 0.09 3.01 -20.69
N GLN A 141 0.21 4.19 -21.30
CA GLN A 141 0.42 5.46 -20.60
C GLN A 141 -0.73 5.73 -19.60
N GLN A 142 -1.99 5.63 -20.04
CA GLN A 142 -3.15 5.82 -19.18
C GLN A 142 -3.17 4.84 -17.99
N GLU A 143 -2.74 3.59 -18.20
CA GLU A 143 -2.66 2.62 -17.10
C GLU A 143 -1.52 2.96 -16.12
N MET A 144 -0.38 3.43 -16.61
CA MET A 144 0.71 3.92 -15.75
C MET A 144 0.28 5.13 -14.93
N ASP A 145 -0.40 6.09 -15.54
CA ASP A 145 -0.87 7.30 -14.86
C ASP A 145 -1.81 6.96 -13.70
N LYS A 146 -2.71 5.98 -13.87
CA LYS A 146 -3.55 5.47 -12.77
C LYS A 146 -2.73 4.86 -11.64
N ARG A 147 -1.69 4.07 -11.96
CA ARG A 147 -0.82 3.45 -10.96
C ARG A 147 -0.07 4.52 -10.15
N ILE A 148 0.44 5.55 -10.84
CA ILE A 148 1.12 6.70 -10.22
C ILE A 148 0.14 7.49 -9.34
N GLU A 149 -1.08 7.74 -9.81
CA GLU A 149 -2.11 8.46 -9.07
C GLU A 149 -2.49 7.72 -7.78
N ILE A 150 -2.69 6.40 -7.85
CA ILE A 150 -2.99 5.56 -6.69
C ILE A 150 -1.85 5.66 -5.66
N ALA A 151 -0.60 5.49 -6.09
CA ALA A 151 0.57 5.56 -5.20
C ALA A 151 0.69 6.94 -4.53
N THR A 152 0.54 8.01 -5.31
CA THR A 152 0.61 9.39 -4.81
C THR A 152 -0.52 9.72 -3.84
N THR A 153 -1.73 9.24 -4.12
CA THR A 153 -2.91 9.42 -3.25
C THR A 153 -2.72 8.72 -1.92
N GLN A 154 -2.16 7.51 -1.90
CA GLN A 154 -1.83 6.81 -0.66
C GLN A 154 -0.85 7.63 0.20
N ALA A 155 0.23 8.15 -0.40
CA ALA A 155 1.19 9.00 0.29
C ALA A 155 0.55 10.25 0.92
N ARG A 156 -0.31 10.95 0.17
CA ARG A 156 -1.03 12.12 0.68
C ARG A 156 -1.97 11.77 1.85
N ASN A 157 -2.66 10.64 1.76
CA ASN A 157 -3.58 10.19 2.80
C ASN A 157 -2.89 9.91 4.14
N ILE A 158 -1.65 9.41 4.10
CA ILE A 158 -0.83 9.15 5.28
C ILE A 158 -0.32 10.46 5.86
N GLN A 159 0.17 11.38 5.02
CA GLN A 159 0.59 12.70 5.46
C GLN A 159 -0.55 13.46 6.17
N ALA A 160 -1.75 13.43 5.59
CA ALA A 160 -2.93 14.05 6.21
C ALA A 160 -3.28 13.43 7.58
N ALA A 161 -3.10 12.12 7.76
CA ALA A 161 -3.34 11.46 9.04
C ALA A 161 -2.34 11.90 10.11
N LEU A 162 -1.09 12.10 9.72
CA LEU A 162 -0.02 12.60 10.59
C LEU A 162 -0.27 14.06 11.00
N ASP A 163 -0.65 14.90 10.04
CA ASP A 163 -0.93 16.32 10.29
C ASP A 163 -2.18 16.50 11.16
N TRP A 164 -3.25 15.73 10.90
CA TRP A 164 -4.42 15.68 11.76
C TRP A 164 -4.04 15.33 13.21
N PHE A 165 -3.15 14.36 13.40
CA PHE A 165 -2.73 13.97 14.74
C PHE A 165 -1.90 15.06 15.43
N ARG A 166 -0.97 15.71 14.71
CA ARG A 166 -0.22 16.87 15.23
C ARG A 166 -1.16 17.99 15.67
N GLN A 167 -2.19 18.25 14.87
CA GLN A 167 -3.22 19.23 15.20
C GLN A 167 -4.02 18.81 16.43
N LEU A 168 -4.43 17.55 16.54
CA LEU A 168 -5.12 17.02 17.71
C LEU A 168 -4.29 17.18 19.00
N LYS A 169 -2.97 16.92 18.93
CA LYS A 169 -2.03 17.14 20.03
C LYS A 169 -1.93 18.63 20.40
N ALA A 170 -1.92 19.52 19.40
CA ALA A 170 -1.89 20.96 19.66
C ALA A 170 -3.20 21.47 20.29
N ASP A 171 -4.36 21.00 19.81
CA ASP A 171 -5.69 21.42 20.25
C ASP A 171 -6.02 20.95 21.67
N LEU A 172 -5.49 19.79 22.09
CA LEU A 172 -5.71 19.20 23.41
C LEU A 172 -4.56 19.49 24.41
N GLY A 173 -3.51 20.18 23.98
CA GLY A 173 -2.30 20.48 24.78
C GLY A 173 -1.30 19.32 24.88
N GLU A 174 -0.12 19.58 25.48
CA GLU A 174 0.94 18.56 25.66
C GLU A 174 0.49 17.32 26.45
N ALA A 175 -0.55 17.46 27.29
CA ALA A 175 -1.08 16.41 28.14
C ALA A 175 -2.35 15.78 27.54
N LEU A 176 -2.26 15.31 26.30
CA LEU A 176 -3.25 14.39 25.77
C LEU A 176 -3.01 13.05 26.47
N ASP A 177 -3.84 12.69 27.45
CA ASP A 177 -3.84 11.32 27.93
C ASP A 177 -4.36 10.46 26.77
N LEU A 178 -3.46 9.80 26.06
CA LEU A 178 -3.80 8.91 24.96
C LEU A 178 -4.67 7.71 25.42
N ALA A 179 -4.91 7.57 26.74
CA ALA A 179 -5.97 6.73 27.30
C ALA A 179 -7.39 7.24 27.01
N ASP A 180 -7.59 8.55 26.86
CA ASP A 180 -8.90 9.21 26.68
C ASP A 180 -9.29 9.43 25.21
N VAL A 181 -8.41 9.07 24.26
CA VAL A 181 -8.74 9.07 22.82
C VAL A 181 -9.93 8.16 22.55
N THR A 182 -10.96 8.71 21.90
CA THR A 182 -12.21 7.99 21.65
C THR A 182 -11.99 6.78 20.74
N PHE A 183 -12.88 5.78 20.83
CA PHE A 183 -12.81 4.62 19.93
C PHE A 183 -12.84 5.02 18.43
N THR A 184 -13.56 6.08 18.09
CA THR A 184 -13.66 6.60 16.72
C THR A 184 -12.30 7.12 16.23
N ASP A 185 -11.59 7.86 17.07
CA ASP A 185 -10.26 8.41 16.74
C ASP A 185 -9.21 7.29 16.62
N ARG A 186 -9.22 6.32 17.55
CA ARG A 186 -8.35 5.13 17.47
C ARG A 186 -8.57 4.39 16.15
N ARG A 187 -9.84 4.21 15.77
CA ARG A 187 -10.21 3.54 14.52
C ARG A 187 -9.77 4.35 13.30
N PHE A 188 -9.95 5.67 13.33
CA PHE A 188 -9.50 6.57 12.27
C PHE A 188 -8.00 6.43 12.01
N LEU A 189 -7.18 6.46 13.06
CA LEU A 189 -5.73 6.30 12.97
C LEU A 189 -5.34 4.91 12.45
N ILE A 190 -5.91 3.85 13.01
CA ILE A 190 -5.68 2.47 12.58
C ILE A 190 -6.00 2.30 11.09
N GLU A 191 -7.09 2.91 10.61
CA GLU A 191 -7.51 2.79 9.22
C GLU A 191 -6.60 3.59 8.28
N ARG A 192 -6.22 4.81 8.66
CA ARG A 192 -5.39 5.71 7.86
C ARG A 192 -3.93 5.27 7.77
N LEU A 193 -3.35 4.82 8.87
CA LEU A 193 -2.01 4.24 8.91
C LEU A 193 -1.96 2.83 8.30
N ASN A 194 -3.12 2.30 7.90
CA ASN A 194 -3.30 0.93 7.41
C ASN A 194 -2.63 -0.10 8.31
N VAL A 195 -2.91 0.01 9.61
CA VAL A 195 -2.35 -0.91 10.60
C VAL A 195 -2.92 -2.30 10.35
N GLU A 196 -2.05 -3.26 10.15
CA GLU A 196 -2.35 -4.68 10.03
C GLU A 196 -1.60 -5.47 11.10
N ALA A 197 -2.13 -6.63 11.45
CA ALA A 197 -1.46 -7.55 12.36
C ALA A 197 -1.47 -8.98 11.82
N ILE A 198 -0.36 -9.68 11.96
CA ILE A 198 -0.20 -11.09 11.63
C ILE A 198 -0.10 -11.86 12.94
N LEU A 199 -0.96 -12.86 13.10
CA LEU A 199 -1.01 -13.69 14.30
C LEU A 199 -0.44 -15.07 14.02
N TYR A 200 0.57 -15.48 14.77
CA TYR A 200 1.20 -16.78 14.61
C TYR A 200 1.66 -17.36 15.95
N VAL A 201 2.16 -18.59 15.90
CA VAL A 201 2.77 -19.27 17.04
C VAL A 201 4.17 -19.68 16.65
N GLU A 202 5.15 -19.33 17.48
CA GLU A 202 6.55 -19.68 17.30
C GLU A 202 7.07 -20.24 18.62
N ASN A 203 7.74 -21.40 18.59
CA ASN A 203 8.24 -22.08 19.80
C ASN A 203 7.19 -22.28 20.90
N GLY A 204 5.93 -22.53 20.52
CA GLY A 204 4.80 -22.69 21.46
C GLY A 204 4.25 -21.39 22.03
N GLN A 205 4.81 -20.24 21.66
CA GLN A 205 4.40 -18.92 22.13
C GLN A 205 3.59 -18.17 21.07
N LYS A 206 2.56 -17.44 21.49
CA LYS A 206 1.73 -16.65 20.58
C LYS A 206 2.43 -15.34 20.27
N MET A 207 2.51 -15.00 18.99
CA MET A 207 3.19 -13.81 18.49
C MET A 207 2.20 -12.92 17.71
N VAL A 208 2.43 -11.62 17.77
CA VAL A 208 1.72 -10.59 17.00
C VAL A 208 2.76 -9.74 16.30
N GLU A 209 2.83 -9.87 14.99
CA GLU A 209 3.60 -8.96 14.15
C GLU A 209 2.64 -7.87 13.67
N THR A 210 2.87 -6.63 14.07
CA THR A 210 2.09 -5.47 13.64
C THR A 210 2.87 -4.70 12.61
N ARG A 211 2.20 -4.28 11.54
CA ARG A 211 2.76 -3.47 10.47
C ARG A 211 1.83 -2.33 10.12
N CYS A 212 2.38 -1.22 9.72
CA CYS A 212 1.65 -0.08 9.17
C CYS A 212 2.53 0.55 8.09
N TYR A 213 2.06 1.62 7.46
CA TYR A 213 2.88 2.32 6.47
C TYR A 213 4.20 2.85 7.04
N LEU A 214 4.21 3.23 8.32
CA LEU A 214 5.36 3.83 8.97
C LEU A 214 6.41 2.82 9.46
N GLY A 215 6.08 1.53 9.55
CA GLY A 215 7.02 0.50 10.01
C GLY A 215 6.35 -0.79 10.46
N GLU A 216 7.15 -1.70 10.99
CA GLU A 216 6.71 -3.00 11.51
C GLU A 216 7.36 -3.33 12.85
N GLN A 217 6.68 -4.12 13.67
CA GLN A 217 7.11 -4.50 15.01
C GLN A 217 6.51 -5.84 15.41
N THR A 218 7.32 -6.70 16.06
CA THR A 218 6.85 -7.99 16.56
C THR A 218 6.79 -8.03 18.08
N PHE A 219 5.66 -8.54 18.58
CA PHE A 219 5.31 -8.64 20.00
C PHE A 219 5.04 -10.08 20.42
N LEU A 220 5.53 -10.46 21.60
CA LEU A 220 5.15 -11.69 22.27
C LEU A 220 3.87 -11.47 23.10
N LEU A 221 2.90 -12.36 22.96
CA LEU A 221 1.72 -12.42 23.83
C LEU A 221 2.01 -13.30 25.05
N SER A 222 2.36 -12.69 26.18
CA SER A 222 2.45 -13.37 27.48
C SER A 222 1.32 -12.98 28.44
N ASP A 223 1.14 -13.75 29.52
CA ASP A 223 0.09 -13.49 30.51
C ASP A 223 0.41 -12.36 31.50
N SER A 224 1.63 -11.80 31.49
CA SER A 224 2.05 -10.83 32.52
C SER A 224 2.96 -9.70 32.04
N SER A 225 3.48 -9.73 30.80
CA SER A 225 4.37 -8.69 30.29
C SER A 225 4.46 -8.63 28.77
N LEU A 226 4.72 -7.42 28.27
CA LEU A 226 4.99 -7.16 26.86
C LEU A 226 6.50 -7.22 26.64
N ALA A 227 6.99 -8.28 25.99
CA ALA A 227 8.36 -8.32 25.51
C ALA A 227 8.35 -7.96 24.02
N ILE A 228 9.06 -6.89 23.68
CA ILE A 228 9.45 -6.62 22.29
C ILE A 228 10.50 -7.67 21.95
N VAL A 229 10.22 -8.53 20.98
CA VAL A 229 11.12 -9.63 20.60
C VAL A 229 12.00 -9.25 19.40
N GLY A 230 11.61 -8.21 18.67
CA GLY A 230 12.38 -7.63 17.56
C GLY A 230 11.53 -6.71 16.69
N GLY A 231 12.19 -5.79 15.99
CA GLY A 231 11.61 -4.88 15.00
C GLY A 231 12.65 -3.88 14.50
N LEU A 232 13.31 -4.23 13.39
CA LEU A 232 14.03 -3.39 12.42
C LEU A 232 14.61 -4.37 11.40
N ILE A 233 13.76 -4.91 10.53
CA ILE A 233 14.25 -5.62 9.34
C ILE A 233 13.88 -4.75 8.15
N SER A 234 14.87 -3.98 7.73
CA SER A 234 14.95 -3.45 6.38
C SER A 234 14.84 -4.63 5.40
N SER A 235 13.84 -4.57 4.51
CA SER A 235 13.83 -5.29 3.25
C SER A 235 13.07 -4.46 2.23
#